data_AF-A0A9E5U3N3-F1
#
_entry.id   AF-A0A9E5U3N3-F1
#
_cell.length_a   1.000
_cell.length_b   1.000
_cell.length_c   1.000
_cell.angle_alpha   90.00
_cell.angle_beta   90.00
_cell.angle_gamma   90.00
#
_symmetry.space_group_name_H-M   'P 1'
#
loop_
_entity.id
_entity.type
_entity.pdbx_description
1 polymer ?
#
loop_
_entity_poly.entity_id
_entity_poly.type
_entity_poly.pdbx_seq_one_letter_code
_entity_poly.pdbx_strand_id
1 'polypeptide(L)'
;MPGAILLAELDSGYWMSAGYDAGELPVLVDSDRLYLAPDGPPSSRRRVVARYAGRERVRLSGHAWEETLERIPGAVFAYEERVGRGRVIAFAEDLNYRAYFRGANRLFLDAVVLGPSAP
;
A
#
# COMPACT_ATOMS: atom_id res chain seq x y z
N MET A 1 5.37 9.08 11.99
CA MET A 1 6.67 8.46 12.29
C MET A 1 7.76 9.20 11.54
N PRO A 2 8.95 9.39 12.13
CA PRO A 2 10.04 10.15 11.52
C PRO A 2 10.88 9.36 10.49
N GLY A 3 10.35 8.26 9.94
CA GLY A 3 11.06 7.33 9.07
C GLY A 3 11.27 5.93 9.68
N ALA A 4 10.48 4.96 9.22
CA ALA A 4 10.65 3.54 9.52
C ALA A 4 10.37 2.70 8.27
N ILE A 5 11.01 1.54 8.16
CA ILE A 5 10.70 0.57 7.12
C ILE A 5 9.64 -0.38 7.68
N LEU A 6 8.44 -0.30 7.12
CA LEU A 6 7.33 -1.15 7.49
C LEU A 6 7.01 -2.16 6.38
N LEU A 7 6.35 -3.25 6.76
CA LEU A 7 5.85 -4.26 5.85
C LEU A 7 4.40 -3.94 5.45
N ALA A 8 4.17 -3.76 4.15
CA ALA A 8 2.86 -3.83 3.54
C ALA A 8 2.64 -5.21 2.89
N GLU A 9 1.42 -5.71 2.96
CA GLU A 9 0.96 -6.95 2.34
C GLU A 9 0.03 -6.60 1.17
N LEU A 10 0.40 -7.07 -0.01
CA LEU A 10 -0.28 -6.91 -1.28
C LEU A 10 -1.30 -8.03 -1.48
N ASP A 11 -2.42 -7.67 -2.11
CA ASP A 11 -3.38 -8.64 -2.64
C ASP A 11 -2.78 -9.32 -3.88
N SER A 12 -2.21 -10.52 -3.72
CA SER A 12 -1.51 -11.25 -4.78
C SER A 12 -2.41 -11.68 -5.94
N GLY A 13 -3.73 -11.75 -5.74
CA GLY A 13 -4.70 -12.07 -6.80
C GLY A 13 -5.08 -10.87 -7.66
N TYR A 14 -4.52 -9.70 -7.39
CA TYR A 14 -4.92 -8.45 -8.02
C TYR A 14 -3.88 -7.95 -9.03
N TRP A 15 -4.35 -7.32 -10.11
CA TRP A 15 -3.49 -6.95 -11.26
C TRP A 15 -2.34 -6.01 -10.89
N MET A 16 -2.53 -5.15 -9.88
CA MET A 16 -1.52 -4.20 -9.44
C MET A 16 -0.36 -4.89 -8.69
N SER A 17 -0.55 -6.15 -8.29
CA SER A 17 0.46 -6.99 -7.65
C SER A 17 1.18 -7.90 -8.66
N ALA A 18 1.09 -7.61 -9.97
CA ALA A 18 1.69 -8.43 -11.01
C ALA A 18 3.21 -8.50 -10.87
N GLY A 19 3.73 -9.73 -10.69
CA GLY A 19 5.16 -10.03 -10.56
C GLY A 19 5.79 -9.66 -9.23
N TYR A 20 4.97 -9.63 -8.17
CA TYR A 20 5.41 -9.83 -6.80
C TYR A 20 5.27 -11.30 -6.43
N ASP A 21 6.33 -11.93 -5.91
CA ASP A 21 6.32 -13.36 -5.62
C ASP A 21 5.74 -13.71 -4.24
N ALA A 22 5.91 -12.83 -3.25
CA ALA A 22 5.57 -13.11 -1.84
C ALA A 22 4.39 -12.29 -1.31
N GLY A 23 3.81 -11.39 -2.11
CA GLY A 23 2.78 -10.45 -1.62
C GLY A 23 3.28 -9.52 -0.50
N GLU A 24 4.58 -9.47 -0.25
CA GLU A 24 5.20 -8.68 0.81
C GLU A 24 5.98 -7.52 0.20
N LEU A 25 5.75 -6.32 0.73
CA LEU A 25 6.29 -5.08 0.22
C LEU A 25 6.86 -4.24 1.38
N PRO A 26 8.19 -4.25 1.58
CA PRO A 26 8.86 -3.30 2.45
C PRO A 26 8.73 -1.87 1.90
N VAL A 27 8.27 -0.93 2.74
CA VAL A 27 8.03 0.46 2.36
C VAL A 27 8.59 1.42 3.41
N LEU A 28 9.07 2.58 2.97
CA LEU A 28 9.40 3.66 3.87
C LEU A 28 8.12 4.37 4.30
N VAL A 29 7.94 4.52 5.61
CA VAL A 29 6.87 5.31 6.21
C VAL A 29 7.49 6.53 6.86
N ASP A 30 7.21 7.69 6.30
CA ASP A 30 7.70 8.98 6.75
C ASP A 30 6.55 10.00 6.76
N SER A 31 5.51 9.68 7.53
CA SER A 31 4.31 10.49 7.63
C SER A 31 3.65 10.34 9.00
N ASP A 32 2.74 11.24 9.33
CA ASP A 32 1.85 11.18 10.50
C ASP A 32 0.44 10.68 10.12
N ARG A 33 0.28 10.15 8.90
CA ARG A 33 -1.02 9.81 8.33
C ARG A 33 -1.29 8.32 8.45
N LEU A 34 -2.57 8.00 8.65
CA LEU A 34 -3.07 6.64 8.67
C LEU A 34 -4.39 6.61 7.91
N TYR A 35 -4.50 5.70 6.94
CA TYR A 35 -5.69 5.58 6.12
C TYR A 35 -6.45 4.30 6.46
N LEU A 36 -7.78 4.43 6.55
CA LEU A 36 -8.69 3.31 6.73
C LEU A 36 -9.44 3.07 5.43
N ALA A 37 -9.94 1.85 5.26
CA ALA A 37 -10.82 1.56 4.14
C ALA A 37 -12.10 2.39 4.31
N PRO A 38 -12.66 2.95 3.22
CA PRO A 38 -13.88 3.74 3.31
C PRO A 38 -15.06 2.89 3.80
N ASP A 39 -15.95 3.49 4.57
CA ASP A 39 -17.16 2.84 5.06
C ASP A 39 -18.11 2.48 3.90
N GLY A 40 -18.89 1.42 4.13
CA GLY A 40 -19.95 0.97 3.22
C GLY A 40 -19.84 -0.50 2.82
N PRO A 41 -20.84 -1.01 2.07
CA PRO A 41 -20.83 -2.40 1.62
C PRO A 41 -19.68 -2.66 0.64
N PRO A 42 -19.16 -3.91 0.57
CA PRO A 42 -18.20 -4.30 -0.44
C PRO A 42 -18.69 -3.94 -1.84
N SER A 43 -17.82 -3.32 -2.64
CA SER A 43 -18.11 -2.94 -4.02
C SER A 43 -16.99 -3.41 -4.92
N SER A 44 -17.34 -3.93 -6.10
CA SER A 44 -16.35 -4.24 -7.14
C SER A 44 -15.64 -3.00 -7.69
N ARG A 45 -16.13 -1.80 -7.35
CA ARG A 45 -15.54 -0.51 -7.78
C ARG A 45 -14.48 0.01 -6.81
N ARG A 46 -14.29 -0.63 -5.65
CA ARG A 46 -13.38 -0.19 -4.59
C ARG A 46 -12.51 -1.36 -4.17
N ARG A 47 -11.20 -1.20 -4.19
CA ARG A 47 -10.26 -2.27 -3.82
C ARG A 47 -9.17 -1.71 -2.92
N VAL A 48 -9.00 -2.31 -1.74
CA VAL A 48 -7.76 -2.16 -0.99
C VAL A 48 -6.75 -3.10 -1.62
N VAL A 49 -5.72 -2.54 -2.22
CA VAL A 49 -4.67 -3.27 -2.95
C VAL A 49 -3.60 -3.76 -1.98
N ALA A 50 -3.30 -2.95 -0.96
CA ALA A 50 -2.28 -3.25 0.03
C ALA A 50 -2.68 -2.76 1.41
N ARG A 51 -2.32 -3.51 2.44
CA ARG A 51 -2.47 -3.13 3.86
C ARG A 51 -1.16 -3.25 4.59
N TYR A 52 -0.95 -2.51 5.66
CA TYR A 52 0.16 -2.78 6.56
C TYR A 52 -0.04 -4.12 7.28
N ALA A 53 1.04 -4.87 7.45
CA ALA A 53 1.04 -6.20 8.06
C ALA A 53 0.63 -6.17 9.55
N GLY A 54 0.42 -7.35 10.13
CA GLY A 54 0.13 -7.51 11.56
C GLY A 54 1.23 -6.96 12.47
N ARG A 55 0.85 -6.54 13.69
CA ARG A 55 1.73 -5.88 14.68
C ARG A 55 3.10 -6.54 14.85
N GLU A 56 3.13 -7.87 14.97
CA GLU A 56 4.37 -8.62 15.21
C GLU A 56 5.37 -8.59 14.04
N ARG A 57 4.90 -8.26 12.83
CA ARG A 57 5.68 -8.32 11.59
C ARG A 57 5.81 -6.96 10.89
N VAL A 58 4.99 -5.98 11.28
CA VAL A 58 4.87 -4.72 10.55
C VAL A 58 6.15 -3.91 10.58
N ARG A 59 6.94 -3.93 11.68
CA ARG A 59 8.20 -3.19 11.77
C ARG A 59 9.37 -4.05 11.29
N LEU A 60 9.96 -3.67 10.16
CA LEU A 60 11.16 -4.30 9.64
C LEU A 60 12.43 -3.61 10.15
N SER A 61 12.44 -2.27 10.15
CA SER A 61 13.59 -1.47 10.60
C SER A 61 13.19 -0.03 10.94
N GLY A 62 14.08 0.70 11.60
CA GLY A 62 13.89 2.10 11.96
C GLY A 62 13.06 2.30 13.24
N HIS A 63 12.83 3.56 13.57
CA HIS A 63 12.15 3.94 14.79
C HIS A 63 10.66 4.13 14.56
N ALA A 64 9.85 3.39 15.31
CA ALA A 64 8.40 3.50 15.35
C ALA A 64 7.94 3.61 16.79
N TRP A 65 7.05 4.57 17.06
CA TRP A 65 6.39 4.71 18.36
C TRP A 65 5.47 3.52 18.60
N GLU A 66 5.37 3.07 19.85
CA GLU A 66 4.58 1.89 20.21
C GLU A 66 3.10 2.09 19.86
N GLU A 67 2.57 3.28 20.12
CA GLU A 67 1.20 3.67 19.78
C GLU A 67 0.94 3.61 18.26
N THR A 68 1.98 3.81 17.44
CA THR A 68 1.84 3.64 15.99
C THR A 68 1.81 2.17 15.61
N LEU A 69 2.65 1.33 16.22
CA LEU A 69 2.68 -0.12 15.97
C LEU A 69 1.39 -0.82 16.42
N GLU A 70 0.69 -0.26 17.40
CA GLU A 70 -0.64 -0.71 17.81
C GLU A 70 -1.74 -0.34 16.81
N ARG A 71 -1.62 0.83 16.14
CA ARG A 71 -2.69 1.38 15.28
C ARG A 71 -2.53 1.09 13.80
N ILE A 72 -1.30 0.94 13.32
CA ILE A 72 -1.00 0.76 11.90
C ILE A 72 -1.42 -0.60 11.30
N PRO A 73 -1.46 -1.72 12.04
CA PRO A 73 -1.80 -3.02 11.46
C PRO A 73 -3.16 -3.01 10.75
N GLY A 74 -3.19 -3.53 9.52
CA GLY A 74 -4.40 -3.59 8.70
C GLY A 74 -4.83 -2.26 8.06
N ALA A 75 -4.19 -1.14 8.39
CA ALA A 75 -4.43 0.14 7.74
C ALA A 75 -4.04 0.08 6.26
N VAL A 76 -4.68 0.93 5.45
CA VAL A 76 -4.57 0.91 3.99
C VAL A 76 -3.26 1.55 3.56
N PHE A 77 -2.45 0.80 2.81
CA PHE A 77 -1.24 1.32 2.15
C PHE A 77 -1.54 1.76 0.71
N ALA A 78 -2.29 0.96 -0.04
CA ALA A 78 -2.66 1.25 -1.42
C ALA A 78 -4.14 0.94 -1.66
N TYR A 79 -4.81 1.83 -2.38
CA TYR A 79 -6.25 1.76 -2.65
C TYR A 79 -6.58 2.17 -4.07
N GLU A 80 -7.59 1.53 -4.64
CA GLU A 80 -8.14 1.86 -5.94
C GLU A 80 -9.64 2.12 -5.84
N GLU A 81 -10.12 3.15 -6.55
CA GLU A 81 -11.53 3.38 -6.83
C GLU A 81 -11.83 3.68 -8.30
N ARG A 82 -12.83 3.00 -8.86
CA ARG A 82 -13.29 3.15 -10.24
C ARG A 82 -14.29 4.30 -10.38
N VAL A 83 -13.83 5.41 -10.98
CA VAL A 83 -14.62 6.62 -11.23
C VAL A 83 -14.92 6.77 -12.73
N GLY A 84 -16.19 6.61 -13.11
CA GLY A 84 -16.60 6.59 -14.51
C GLY A 84 -15.89 5.49 -15.30
N ARG A 85 -15.14 5.88 -16.34
CA ARG A 85 -14.29 4.99 -17.16
C ARG A 85 -12.84 4.91 -16.67
N GLY A 86 -12.47 5.71 -15.67
CA GLY A 86 -11.13 5.77 -15.11
C GLY A 86 -11.02 5.06 -13.76
N ARG A 87 -9.84 5.18 -13.16
CA ARG A 87 -9.56 4.74 -11.79
C ARG A 87 -8.72 5.80 -11.08
N VAL A 88 -8.97 5.96 -9.79
CA VAL A 88 -8.15 6.75 -8.87
C VAL A 88 -7.38 5.75 -8.04
N ILE A 89 -6.06 5.86 -8.04
CA ILE A 89 -5.18 5.00 -7.24
C ILE A 89 -4.48 5.90 -6.23
N ALA A 90 -4.62 5.55 -4.95
CA ALA A 90 -4.08 6.30 -3.83
C ALA A 90 -3.07 5.44 -3.08
N PHE A 91 -2.00 6.09 -2.63
CA PHE A 91 -0.94 5.48 -1.85
C PHE A 91 -0.72 6.29 -0.56
N ALA A 92 -0.43 5.61 0.54
CA ALA A 92 -0.25 6.24 1.83
C ALA A 92 1.07 7.03 1.93
N GLU A 93 2.11 6.57 1.23
CA GLU A 93 3.48 7.08 1.29
C GLU A 93 4.01 7.40 -0.11
N ASP A 94 5.19 8.02 -0.19
CA ASP A 94 5.91 8.21 -1.45
C ASP A 94 6.64 6.93 -1.88
N LEU A 95 6.09 6.23 -2.88
CA LEU A 95 6.68 5.01 -3.43
C LEU A 95 8.00 5.28 -4.16
N ASN A 96 8.26 6.53 -4.54
CA ASN A 96 9.40 6.93 -5.35
C ASN A 96 10.48 7.66 -4.57
N TYR A 97 10.41 7.65 -3.22
CA TYR A 97 11.39 8.30 -2.38
C TYR A 97 12.82 7.86 -2.73
N ARG A 98 13.55 8.79 -3.37
CA ARG A 98 14.91 8.63 -3.88
C ARG A 98 15.14 7.37 -4.75
N ALA A 99 14.09 6.81 -5.36
CA ALA A 99 14.12 5.57 -6.14
C ALA A 99 14.80 4.37 -5.42
N TYR A 100 14.77 4.35 -4.07
CA TYR A 100 15.47 3.32 -3.30
C TYR A 100 14.67 2.01 -3.22
N PHE A 101 13.36 2.12 -2.99
CA PHE A 101 12.47 1.00 -2.78
C PHE A 101 11.95 0.46 -4.12
N ARG A 102 12.77 -0.36 -4.80
CA ARG A 102 12.42 -0.95 -6.11
C ARG A 102 11.07 -1.67 -6.11
N GLY A 103 10.75 -2.35 -5.01
CA GLY A 103 9.43 -2.97 -4.81
C GLY A 103 8.32 -1.93 -4.84
N ALA A 104 8.46 -0.79 -4.16
CA ALA A 104 7.45 0.26 -4.18
C ALA A 104 7.41 0.96 -5.56
N ASN A 105 8.56 1.22 -6.18
CA ASN A 105 8.62 1.80 -7.54
C ASN A 105 7.87 0.93 -8.55
N ARG A 106 8.00 -0.40 -8.44
CA ARG A 106 7.26 -1.32 -9.30
C ARG A 106 5.75 -1.15 -9.13
N LEU A 107 5.24 -1.02 -7.90
CA LEU A 107 3.80 -0.90 -7.65
C LEU A 107 3.26 0.39 -8.29
N PHE A 108 4.04 1.46 -8.19
CA PHE A 108 3.75 2.71 -8.88
C PHE A 108 3.76 2.56 -10.41
N LEU A 109 4.75 1.86 -10.97
CA LEU A 109 4.81 1.60 -12.40
C LEU A 109 3.66 0.70 -12.89
N ASP A 110 3.30 -0.34 -12.14
CA ASP A 110 2.15 -1.18 -12.45
C ASP A 110 0.88 -0.34 -12.49
N ALA A 111 0.67 0.53 -11.49
CA ALA A 111 -0.46 1.47 -11.48
C ALA A 111 -0.53 2.38 -12.72
N VAL A 112 0.61 2.90 -13.18
CA VAL A 112 0.67 3.82 -14.33
C VAL A 112 0.58 3.11 -15.67
N VAL A 113 1.32 2.01 -15.84
CA VAL A 113 1.49 1.30 -17.12
C VAL A 113 0.37 0.31 -17.35
N LEU A 114 -0.02 -0.47 -16.34
CA LEU A 114 -1.07 -1.49 -16.46
C LEU A 114 -2.45 -0.91 -16.19
N GLY A 115 -2.57 0.07 -15.28
CA GLY A 115 -3.84 0.64 -14.84
C GLY A 115 -4.84 1.05 -15.95
N PRO A 116 -4.42 1.70 -17.05
CA PRO A 116 -5.33 2.06 -18.14
C PRO A 116 -6.06 0.87 -18.79
N SER A 117 -5.40 -0.30 -18.84
CA SER A 117 -5.90 -1.51 -19.52
C SER A 117 -6.24 -2.66 -18.56
N ALA A 118 -5.97 -2.49 -17.27
CA ALA A 118 -6.27 -3.46 -16.23
C ALA A 118 -7.78 -3.79 -16.18
N PRO A 119 -8.15 -4.99 -15.72
CA PRO A 119 -9.56 -5.37 -15.55
C PRO A 119 -10.34 -4.44 -14.62
#